data_AF-X1A799-F1
#
_entry.id   AF-X1A799-F1
#
_cell.length_a   1.000
_cell.length_b   1.000
_cell.length_c   1.000
_cell.angle_alpha   90.00
_cell.angle_beta   90.00
_cell.angle_gamma   90.00
#
_symmetry.space_group_name_H-M   'P 1'
#
loop_
_entity.id
_entity.type
_entity.pdbx_description
1 polymer ?
#
loop_
_entity_poly.entity_id
_entity_poly.type
_entity_poly.pdbx_seq_one_letter_code
_entity_poly.pdbx_strand_id
1 'polypeptide(L)'
;MYEFQYPGLKINIEFLHQYKNMFQFIESRQEIVDLAKKAIEMAGLDIKIHAIRGGTDGSKLSEMGKPTPNIFSGGLLFHSRKEYIPTLALQKASEVLIYLAELWISA
;
A
#
# COMPACT_ATOMS: atom_id res chain seq x y z
N MET A 1 13.68 35.52 -4.70
CA MET A 1 13.84 34.86 -3.39
C MET A 1 13.66 35.90 -2.30
N TYR A 2 13.00 35.53 -1.20
CA TYR A 2 12.72 36.43 -0.07
C TYR A 2 13.99 37.01 0.58
N GLU A 3 15.11 36.29 0.55
CA GLU A 3 16.40 36.77 1.09
C GLU A 3 16.93 38.02 0.38
N PHE A 4 16.60 38.23 -0.91
CA PHE A 4 16.96 39.45 -1.63
C PHE A 4 16.08 40.65 -1.30
N GLN A 5 14.88 40.40 -0.77
CA GLN A 5 13.93 41.45 -0.40
C GLN A 5 14.10 41.91 1.05
N TYR A 6 14.70 41.08 1.92
CA TYR A 6 14.83 41.35 3.36
C TYR A 6 16.28 41.13 3.84
N PRO A 7 17.10 42.21 3.89
CA PRO A 7 18.48 42.14 4.37
C PRO A 7 18.57 41.53 5.78
N GLY A 8 19.38 40.47 5.93
CA GLY A 8 19.57 39.76 7.19
C GLY A 8 18.71 38.51 7.38
N LEU A 9 17.72 38.28 6.52
CA LEU A 9 16.99 37.01 6.48
C LEU A 9 17.90 35.89 5.94
N LYS A 10 17.94 34.75 6.64
CA LYS A 10 18.60 33.52 6.20
C LYS A 10 17.58 32.39 6.16
N ILE A 11 17.49 31.67 5.05
CA ILE A 11 16.64 30.49 4.91
C ILE A 11 17.55 29.26 4.89
N ASN A 12 17.38 28.36 5.85
CA ASN A 12 18.02 27.05 5.83
C ASN A 12 17.05 26.01 5.28
N ILE A 13 17.49 25.23 4.30
CA ILE A 13 16.68 24.18 3.67
C ILE A 13 17.34 22.84 3.97
N GLU A 14 16.58 21.95 4.60
CA GLU A 14 16.98 20.57 4.84
C GLU A 14 16.11 19.62 3.99
N PHE A 15 16.76 18.66 3.34
CA PHE A 15 16.08 17.63 2.56
C PHE A 15 16.22 16.29 3.27
N LEU A 16 15.10 15.73 3.72
CA LEU A 16 15.04 14.44 4.36
C LEU A 16 14.37 13.42 3.45
N HIS A 17 15.01 12.27 3.29
CA HIS A 17 14.41 11.15 2.59
C HIS A 17 13.26 10.58 3.43
N GLN A 18 12.09 10.35 2.80
CA GLN A 18 10.93 9.76 3.47
C GLN A 18 10.70 8.30 3.06
N TYR A 19 10.29 8.07 1.81
CA TYR A 19 10.01 6.74 1.27
C TYR A 19 10.25 6.70 -0.24
N LYS A 20 10.31 5.48 -0.79
CA LYS A 20 10.42 5.19 -2.22
C LYS A 20 9.15 4.52 -2.74
N ASN A 21 8.97 4.55 -4.05
CA ASN A 21 7.88 3.81 -4.69
C ASN A 21 8.15 2.30 -4.56
N MET A 22 7.20 1.58 -3.95
CA MET A 22 7.32 0.14 -3.72
C MET A 22 7.41 -0.70 -5.00
N PHE A 23 6.90 -0.18 -6.13
CA PHE A 23 6.87 -0.91 -7.40
C PHE A 23 8.27 -1.40 -7.81
N GLN A 24 9.31 -0.59 -7.57
CA GLN A 24 10.71 -0.93 -7.88
C GLN A 24 11.21 -2.18 -7.14
N PHE A 25 10.64 -2.49 -5.98
CA PHE A 25 11.00 -3.67 -5.18
C PHE A 25 10.10 -4.87 -5.49
N ILE A 26 8.86 -4.61 -5.90
CA ILE A 26 7.86 -5.65 -6.20
C ILE A 26 8.04 -6.24 -7.59
N GLU A 27 8.52 -5.47 -8.57
CA GLU A 27 8.69 -5.92 -9.97
C GLU A 27 9.51 -7.22 -10.08
N SER A 28 10.53 -7.37 -9.24
CA SER A 28 11.37 -8.58 -9.18
C SER A 28 10.70 -9.82 -8.56
N ARG A 29 9.50 -9.64 -7.98
CA ARG A 29 8.77 -10.62 -7.17
C ARG A 29 7.29 -10.67 -7.55
N GLN A 30 7.01 -10.60 -8.86
CA GLN A 30 5.66 -10.50 -9.39
C GLN A 30 4.75 -11.68 -8.95
N GLU A 31 5.35 -12.83 -8.60
CA GLU A 31 4.63 -14.00 -8.06
C GLU A 31 3.76 -13.66 -6.85
N ILE A 32 4.22 -12.78 -5.95
CA ILE A 32 3.46 -12.44 -4.72
C ILE A 32 2.18 -11.66 -5.06
N VAL A 33 2.24 -10.83 -6.11
CA VAL A 33 1.11 -10.04 -6.58
C VAL A 33 0.12 -10.93 -7.33
N ASP A 34 0.63 -11.88 -8.11
CA ASP A 34 -0.21 -12.78 -8.89
C ASP A 34 -0.95 -13.80 -7.99
N LEU A 35 -0.33 -14.27 -6.91
CA LEU A 35 -1.01 -15.05 -5.87
C LEU A 35 -2.11 -14.22 -5.18
N ALA A 36 -1.83 -12.95 -4.85
CA ALA A 36 -2.84 -12.06 -4.27
C ALA A 36 -4.03 -11.81 -5.22
N LYS A 37 -3.77 -11.60 -6.51
CA LYS A 37 -4.81 -11.47 -7.54
C LYS A 37 -5.68 -12.73 -7.62
N LYS A 38 -5.06 -13.91 -7.67
CA LYS A 38 -5.79 -15.19 -7.71
C LYS A 38 -6.64 -15.42 -6.46
N ALA A 39 -6.14 -15.06 -5.28
CA ALA A 39 -6.91 -15.12 -4.04
C ALA A 39 -8.15 -14.19 -4.07
N ILE A 40 -8.02 -12.99 -4.65
CA ILE A 40 -9.14 -12.05 -4.85
C ILE A 40 -10.19 -12.64 -5.80
N GLU A 41 -9.76 -13.25 -6.90
CA GLU A 41 -10.66 -13.92 -7.86
C GLU A 41 -11.38 -15.12 -7.23
N MET A 42 -10.69 -15.93 -6.43
CA MET A 42 -11.29 -17.06 -5.69
C MET A 42 -12.35 -16.60 -4.68
N ALA A 43 -12.23 -15.39 -4.13
CA ALA A 43 -13.26 -14.77 -3.30
C ALA A 43 -14.46 -14.21 -4.10
N GLY A 44 -14.46 -14.34 -5.43
CA GLY A 44 -15.51 -13.86 -6.32
C GLY A 44 -15.53 -12.34 -6.49
N LEU A 45 -14.36 -11.70 -6.41
CA LEU A 45 -14.22 -10.24 -6.50
C LEU A 45 -13.45 -9.84 -7.75
N ASP A 46 -13.78 -8.68 -8.30
CA ASP A 46 -13.00 -8.06 -9.37
C ASP A 46 -11.65 -7.55 -8.85
N ILE A 47 -10.59 -7.81 -9.59
CA ILE A 47 -9.27 -7.24 -9.30
C ILE A 47 -9.29 -5.74 -9.61
N LYS A 48 -8.93 -4.94 -8.59
CA LYS A 48 -8.75 -3.49 -8.74
C LYS A 48 -7.35 -3.11 -8.30
N ILE A 49 -6.54 -2.63 -9.24
CA ILE A 49 -5.19 -2.14 -8.97
C ILE A 49 -5.24 -0.62 -8.88
N HIS A 50 -4.79 -0.09 -7.75
CA HIS A 50 -4.76 1.35 -7.50
C HIS A 50 -3.36 1.79 -7.08
N ALA A 51 -2.91 2.92 -7.63
CA ALA A 51 -1.69 3.56 -7.17
C ALA A 51 -1.91 4.20 -5.79
N ILE A 52 -0.98 3.98 -4.87
CA ILE A 52 -0.98 4.65 -3.58
C ILE A 52 -0.32 6.02 -3.75
N ARG A 53 -1.04 7.09 -3.38
CA ARG A 53 -0.54 8.47 -3.45
C ARG A 53 0.00 8.90 -2.08
N GLY A 54 1.02 8.19 -1.61
CA GLY A 54 1.62 8.36 -0.29
C GLY A 54 2.57 7.20 0.05
N GLY A 55 3.11 7.23 1.26
CA GLY A 55 3.90 6.12 1.82
C GLY A 55 3.01 5.15 2.60
N THR A 56 3.45 3.89 2.69
CA THR A 56 2.90 2.87 3.59
C THR A 56 4.02 2.13 4.30
N ASP A 57 3.71 1.43 5.39
CA ASP A 57 4.68 0.53 6.01
C ASP A 57 5.17 -0.52 5.01
N GLY A 58 4.28 -1.02 4.15
CA GLY A 58 4.65 -1.93 3.05
C GLY A 58 5.69 -1.32 2.10
N SER A 59 5.64 -0.01 1.82
CA SER A 59 6.66 0.66 1.00
C SER A 59 8.03 0.70 1.68
N LYS A 60 8.04 0.91 3.01
CA LYS A 60 9.29 0.93 3.78
C LYS A 60 9.87 -0.47 3.97
N LEU A 61 9.01 -1.46 4.28
CA LEU A 61 9.40 -2.87 4.35
C LEU A 61 9.96 -3.37 3.02
N SER A 62 9.35 -2.95 1.90
CA SER A 62 9.86 -3.28 0.57
C SER A 62 11.24 -2.70 0.32
N GLU A 63 11.49 -1.45 0.72
CA GLU A 63 12.83 -0.85 0.68
C GLU A 63 13.83 -1.62 1.58
N MET A 64 13.37 -2.20 2.68
CA MET A 64 14.16 -3.05 3.58
C MET A 64 14.32 -4.50 3.07
N GLY A 65 13.93 -4.81 1.84
CA GLY A 65 14.08 -6.13 1.23
C GLY A 65 12.96 -7.11 1.55
N LYS A 66 11.79 -6.63 2.01
CA LYS A 66 10.58 -7.42 2.23
C LYS A 66 9.46 -6.89 1.34
N PRO A 67 9.36 -7.36 0.08
CA PRO A 67 8.28 -6.98 -0.84
C PRO A 67 6.91 -7.20 -0.20
N THR A 68 6.21 -6.09 0.05
CA THR A 68 4.98 -6.09 0.86
C THR A 68 3.89 -5.27 0.15
N PRO A 69 3.15 -5.89 -0.80
CA PRO A 69 1.99 -5.25 -1.41
C PRO A 69 0.86 -5.08 -0.39
N ASN A 70 -0.09 -4.19 -0.69
CA ASN A 70 -1.26 -3.95 0.16
C ASN A 70 -2.49 -4.66 -0.40
N ILE A 71 -3.30 -5.28 0.47
CA ILE A 71 -4.61 -5.86 0.13
C ILE A 71 -5.68 -5.00 0.79
N PHE A 72 -6.88 -4.94 0.20
CA PHE A 72 -8.00 -4.17 0.76
C PHE A 72 -8.44 -4.73 2.13
N SER A 73 -8.97 -3.86 2.98
CA SER A 73 -9.60 -4.25 4.26
C SER A 73 -11.13 -4.17 4.22
N GLY A 74 -11.69 -3.50 3.21
CA GLY A 74 -13.13 -3.22 3.10
C GLY A 74 -13.57 -1.92 3.78
N GLY A 75 -12.67 -1.24 4.51
CA GLY A 75 -12.94 0.04 5.14
C GLY A 75 -13.11 1.19 4.14
N LEU A 76 -13.90 2.19 4.52
CA LEU A 76 -14.25 3.35 3.70
C LEU A 76 -14.15 4.63 4.54
N LEU A 77 -13.88 5.75 3.86
CA LEU A 77 -13.84 7.10 4.45
C LEU A 77 -12.84 7.24 5.62
N PHE A 78 -11.66 6.60 5.48
CA PHE A 78 -10.57 6.65 6.45
C PHE A 78 -10.23 8.08 6.89
N HIS A 79 -9.86 8.23 8.17
CA HIS A 79 -9.50 9.51 8.79
C HIS A 79 -10.63 10.54 8.82
N SER A 80 -11.88 10.07 8.89
CA SER A 80 -13.05 10.93 9.01
C SER A 80 -13.99 10.44 10.11
N ARG A 81 -14.86 11.32 10.60
CA ARG A 81 -15.95 10.93 11.52
C ARG A 81 -16.99 10.00 10.88
N LYS A 82 -16.92 9.82 9.57
CA LYS A 82 -17.78 8.93 8.79
C LYS A 82 -17.08 7.63 8.42
N GLU A 83 -15.91 7.34 9.00
CA GLU A 83 -15.20 6.09 8.75
C GLU A 83 -16.05 4.88 9.16
N TYR A 84 -16.14 3.88 8.27
CA TYR A 84 -16.92 2.66 8.53
C TYR A 84 -16.39 1.49 7.72
N ILE A 85 -16.83 0.28 8.10
CA ILE A 85 -16.55 -0.95 7.39
C ILE A 85 -17.85 -1.77 7.23
N PRO A 86 -18.28 -2.10 6.00
CA PRO A 86 -19.34 -3.08 5.79
C PRO A 86 -18.89 -4.46 6.26
N THR A 87 -19.71 -5.17 7.04
CA THR A 87 -19.39 -6.52 7.53
C THR A 87 -19.13 -7.52 6.41
N LEU A 88 -19.88 -7.41 5.30
CA LEU A 88 -19.65 -8.23 4.11
C LEU A 88 -18.27 -7.98 3.48
N ALA A 89 -17.80 -6.72 3.48
CA ALA A 89 -16.49 -6.39 2.95
C ALA A 89 -15.37 -6.93 3.84
N LEU A 90 -15.56 -6.88 5.16
CA LEU A 90 -14.64 -7.51 6.12
C LEU A 90 -14.58 -9.03 5.94
N GLN A 91 -15.73 -9.69 5.78
CA GLN A 91 -15.78 -11.13 5.50
C GLN A 91 -15.00 -11.48 4.22
N LYS A 92 -15.21 -10.70 3.16
CA LYS A 92 -14.50 -10.89 1.89
C LYS A 92 -12.99 -10.68 2.01
N ALA A 93 -12.54 -9.70 2.79
CA ALA A 93 -11.11 -9.53 3.07
C ALA A 93 -10.53 -10.77 3.79
N SER A 94 -11.26 -11.33 4.76
CA SER A 94 -10.86 -12.57 5.45
C SER A 94 -10.81 -13.79 4.52
N GLU A 95 -11.79 -13.95 3.63
CA GLU A 95 -11.78 -15.01 2.61
C GLU A 95 -10.53 -14.92 1.72
N VAL A 96 -10.18 -13.71 1.25
CA VAL A 96 -8.98 -13.48 0.44
C VAL A 96 -7.70 -13.88 1.19
N LEU A 97 -7.59 -13.55 2.48
CA LEU A 97 -6.41 -13.94 3.28
C LEU A 97 -6.28 -15.46 3.42
N ILE A 98 -7.40 -16.17 3.60
CA ILE A 98 -7.41 -17.64 3.69
C ILE A 98 -6.98 -18.26 2.37
N TYR A 99 -7.56 -17.82 1.25
CA TYR A 99 -7.17 -18.34 -0.07
C TYR A 99 -5.72 -18.01 -0.42
N LEU A 100 -5.23 -16.83 -0.05
CA LEU A 100 -3.82 -16.48 -0.25
C LEU A 100 -2.90 -17.41 0.54
N ALA A 101 -3.22 -17.73 1.79
CA ALA A 101 -2.44 -18.66 2.60
C ALA A 101 -2.44 -20.09 2.01
N GLU A 102 -3.59 -20.57 1.53
CA GLU A 102 -3.72 -21.87 0.86
C GLU A 102 -2.89 -21.94 -0.43
N LEU A 103 -3.01 -20.90 -1.28
CA LEU A 103 -2.24 -20.78 -2.52
C LEU A 103 -0.73 -20.73 -2.23
N TRP A 104 -0.31 -20.07 -1.16
CA TRP A 104 1.11 -19.96 -0.80
C TRP A 104 1.73 -21.30 -0.38
N ILE A 105 0.96 -22.16 0.29
CA ILE A 105 1.42 -23.51 0.69
C ILE A 105 1.45 -24.46 -0.52
N SER A 106 0.62 -24.19 -1.53
CA SER A 106 0.45 -25.05 -2.71
C SER A 106 1.33 -24.65 -3.91
N ALA A 107 2.08 -23.56 -3.79
CA ALA A 107 2.99 -23.02 -4.82
C ALA A 107 4.42 -23.52 -4.62
#